data_AF-A0A6J6XWD1-F1
#
_entry.id   AF-A0A6J6XWD1-F1
#
_cell.length_a   1.000
_cell.length_b   1.000
_cell.length_c   1.000
_cell.angle_alpha   90.00
_cell.angle_beta   90.00
_cell.angle_gamma   90.00
#
_symmetry.space_group_name_H-M   'P 1'
#
loop_
_entity.id
_entity.type
_entity.pdbx_description
1 polymer ?
#
loop_
_entity_poly.entity_id
_entity_poly.type
_entity_poly.pdbx_seq_one_letter_code
_entity_poly.pdbx_strand_id
1 'polypeptide(L)'
;MTFAESFASQTALALVLSDAQREQERLAVYVDRDRIARDLHDLVIQRLFASGLMLQAALRKDDVNEELRDRLDAVVSELDGTVREIRQTIFELASGQNEAPELRGRILREVANAGVALGFQPKLMLEGPLDSVVLDTVADHTVAALREALSNVVRHAHASSVDVRLELLGDEVVLTVTDDGVGIFPTHRSSGIKNLEDRAKELGGSSTIEPTRADGSGTRLIWRASIL
;
A
#
# COMPACT_ATOMS: atom_id res chain seq x y z
N MET A 1 45.94 19.14 -37.32
CA MET A 1 44.61 18.73 -36.83
C MET A 1 43.68 18.80 -38.01
N THR A 2 43.27 17.64 -38.53
CA THR A 2 42.64 17.52 -39.84
C THR A 2 41.17 17.91 -39.75
N PHE A 3 40.61 18.49 -40.82
CA PHE A 3 39.21 18.93 -40.89
C PHE A 3 38.22 17.83 -40.46
N ALA A 4 38.58 16.56 -40.71
CA ALA A 4 37.85 15.38 -40.29
C ALA A 4 37.75 15.21 -38.75
N GLU A 5 38.81 15.52 -38.00
CA GLU A 5 38.81 15.43 -36.51
C GLU A 5 37.88 16.50 -35.90
N SER A 6 37.90 17.72 -36.45
CA SER A 6 37.01 18.81 -36.01
C SER A 6 35.55 18.50 -36.34
N PHE A 7 35.27 17.97 -37.52
CA PHE A 7 33.92 17.59 -37.93
C PHE A 7 33.40 16.41 -37.11
N ALA A 8 34.22 15.39 -36.83
CA ALA A 8 33.85 14.26 -35.98
C ALA A 8 33.55 14.72 -34.54
N SER A 9 34.36 15.64 -33.99
CA SER A 9 34.16 16.19 -32.64
C SER A 9 32.86 17.01 -32.55
N GLN A 10 32.58 17.86 -33.54
CA GLN A 10 31.33 18.63 -33.59
C GLN A 10 30.11 17.72 -33.75
N THR A 11 30.21 16.68 -34.57
CA THR A 11 29.13 15.69 -34.76
C THR A 11 28.87 14.90 -33.48
N ALA A 12 29.92 14.44 -32.80
CA ALA A 12 29.82 13.74 -31.52
C ALA A 12 29.18 14.64 -30.44
N LEU A 13 29.59 15.91 -30.37
CA LEU A 13 28.99 16.88 -29.46
C LEU A 13 27.51 17.12 -29.76
N ALA A 14 27.14 17.26 -31.04
CA ALA A 14 25.74 17.43 -31.44
C ALA A 14 24.87 16.21 -31.09
N LEU A 15 25.40 14.99 -31.22
CA LEU A 15 24.71 13.76 -30.81
C LEU A 15 24.51 13.71 -29.29
N VAL A 16 25.55 13.99 -28.51
CA VAL A 16 25.44 14.03 -27.04
C VAL A 16 24.43 15.07 -26.57
N LEU A 17 24.42 16.26 -27.19
CA LEU A 17 23.45 17.31 -26.87
C LEU A 17 22.02 16.91 -27.26
N SER A 18 21.83 16.26 -28.42
CA SER A 18 20.52 15.76 -28.84
C SER A 18 19.99 14.66 -27.92
N ASP A 19 20.85 13.77 -27.44
CA ASP A 19 20.45 12.72 -26.49
C ASP A 19 20.12 13.32 -25.11
N ALA A 20 20.91 14.30 -24.65
CA ALA A 20 20.62 15.02 -23.42
C ALA A 20 19.28 15.79 -23.48
N GLN A 21 18.96 16.42 -24.62
CA GLN A 21 17.67 17.10 -24.80
C GLN A 21 16.49 16.12 -24.79
N ARG A 22 16.61 14.99 -25.50
CA ARG A 22 15.56 13.94 -25.49
C ARG A 22 15.33 13.38 -24.10
N GLU A 23 16.39 13.21 -23.33
CA GLU A 23 16.30 12.73 -21.96
C GLU A 23 15.62 13.78 -21.06
N GLN A 24 15.97 15.06 -21.22
CA GLN A 24 15.33 16.14 -20.48
C GLN A 24 13.84 16.29 -20.81
N GLU A 25 13.45 16.16 -22.07
CA GLU A 25 12.04 16.18 -22.50
C GLU A 25 11.26 14.99 -21.93
N ARG A 26 11.87 13.79 -21.93
CA ARG A 26 11.29 12.60 -21.27
C ARG A 26 11.08 12.86 -19.78
N LEU A 27 12.09 13.33 -19.07
CA LEU A 27 12.03 13.66 -17.64
C LEU A 27 10.94 14.71 -17.33
N ALA A 28 10.81 15.73 -18.17
CA ALA A 28 9.76 16.74 -18.01
C ALA A 28 8.35 16.16 -18.14
N VAL A 29 8.12 15.25 -19.10
CA VAL A 29 6.85 14.53 -19.26
C VAL A 29 6.57 13.63 -18.06
N TYR A 30 7.58 12.97 -17.49
CA TYR A 30 7.42 12.15 -16.28
C TYR A 30 7.03 12.98 -15.06
N VAL A 31 7.69 14.13 -14.83
CA VAL A 31 7.39 15.02 -13.70
C VAL A 31 5.97 15.57 -13.81
N ASP A 32 5.52 15.95 -15.00
CA ASP A 32 4.18 16.50 -15.18
C ASP A 32 3.09 15.43 -15.05
N ARG A 33 3.35 14.20 -15.53
CA ARG A 33 2.46 13.05 -15.31
C ARG A 33 2.34 12.68 -13.83
N ASP A 34 3.45 12.64 -13.10
CA ASP A 34 3.45 12.34 -11.66
C ASP A 34 2.73 13.43 -10.86
N ARG A 35 2.87 14.69 -11.28
CA ARG A 35 2.14 15.82 -10.69
C ARG A 35 0.64 15.74 -10.95
N ILE A 36 0.22 15.49 -12.20
CA ILE A 36 -1.20 15.38 -12.58
C ILE A 36 -1.85 14.18 -11.89
N ALA A 37 -1.14 13.06 -11.82
CA ALA A 37 -1.55 11.87 -11.07
C ALA A 37 -1.81 12.20 -9.60
N ARG A 38 -0.85 12.83 -8.90
CA ARG A 38 -1.00 13.25 -7.48
C ARG A 38 -2.15 14.24 -7.28
N ASP A 39 -2.24 15.28 -8.11
CA ASP A 39 -3.27 16.33 -7.96
C ASP A 39 -4.70 15.79 -8.18
N LEU A 40 -4.90 14.87 -9.13
CA LEU A 40 -6.18 14.20 -9.35
C LEU A 40 -6.49 13.18 -8.24
N HIS A 41 -5.50 12.41 -7.80
CA HIS A 41 -5.67 11.36 -6.79
C HIS A 41 -6.05 11.96 -5.43
N ASP A 42 -5.37 13.02 -5.00
CA ASP A 42 -5.62 13.66 -3.71
C ASP A 42 -7.05 14.19 -3.65
N LEU A 43 -7.53 14.87 -4.69
CA LEU A 43 -8.87 15.44 -4.69
C LEU A 43 -9.98 14.39 -4.78
N VAL A 44 -9.81 13.34 -5.60
CA VAL A 44 -10.86 12.34 -5.83
C VAL A 44 -10.93 11.36 -4.67
N ILE A 45 -9.80 10.88 -4.15
CA ILE A 45 -9.78 9.93 -3.02
C ILE A 45 -10.21 10.59 -1.72
N GLN A 46 -9.80 11.83 -1.44
CA GLN A 46 -10.27 12.55 -0.26
C GLN A 46 -11.80 12.71 -0.27
N ARG A 47 -12.41 12.96 -1.44
CA ARG A 47 -13.87 13.06 -1.58
C ARG A 47 -14.56 11.72 -1.39
N LEU A 48 -14.04 10.65 -1.98
CA LEU A 48 -14.60 9.30 -1.80
C LEU A 48 -14.49 8.83 -0.33
N PHE A 49 -13.38 9.14 0.33
CA PHE A 49 -13.18 8.84 1.74
C PHE A 49 -14.12 9.64 2.64
N ALA A 50 -14.31 10.94 2.36
CA ALA A 50 -15.28 11.78 3.06
C ALA A 50 -16.72 11.28 2.87
N SER A 51 -17.08 10.81 1.66
CA SER A 51 -18.37 10.18 1.39
C SER A 51 -18.53 8.87 2.18
N GLY A 52 -17.49 8.02 2.25
CA GLY A 52 -17.48 6.82 3.08
C GLY A 52 -17.70 7.13 4.58
N LEU A 53 -17.03 8.16 5.10
CA LEU A 53 -17.20 8.61 6.49
C LEU A 53 -18.61 9.15 6.77
N MET A 54 -19.21 9.90 5.84
CA MET A 54 -20.58 10.40 5.96
C MET A 54 -21.61 9.25 6.00
N LEU A 55 -21.40 8.20 5.21
CA LEU A 55 -22.25 7.01 5.19
C LEU A 55 -22.08 6.17 6.47
N GLN A 56 -20.86 6.00 6.96
CA GLN A 56 -20.59 5.34 8.24
C GLN A 56 -21.15 6.13 9.44
N ALA A 57 -21.15 7.46 9.38
CA ALA A 57 -21.79 8.29 10.41
C ALA A 57 -23.33 8.14 10.38
N ALA A 58 -23.92 7.95 9.20
CA ALA A 58 -25.35 7.67 9.07
C ALA A 58 -25.73 6.30 9.65
N LEU A 59 -24.86 5.29 9.52
CA LEU A 59 -25.02 3.94 10.06
C LEU A 59 -25.07 3.85 11.60
N ARG A 60 -24.53 4.85 12.30
CA ARG A 60 -24.49 4.92 13.77
C ARG A 60 -25.77 5.48 14.41
N LYS A 61 -26.77 5.88 13.63
CA LYS A 61 -28.06 6.33 14.17
C LYS A 61 -28.94 5.14 14.53
N ASP A 62 -29.58 5.20 15.70
CA ASP A 62 -30.40 4.11 16.26
C ASP A 62 -31.68 3.80 15.46
N ASP A 63 -32.10 4.69 14.54
CA ASP A 63 -33.29 4.55 13.69
C ASP A 63 -33.04 3.81 12.35
N VAL A 64 -31.84 3.29 12.12
CA VAL A 64 -31.48 2.60 10.87
C VAL A 64 -31.89 1.13 10.94
N ASN A 65 -32.82 0.71 10.08
CA ASN A 65 -33.21 -0.70 9.97
C ASN A 65 -32.09 -1.56 9.34
N GLU A 66 -32.13 -2.87 9.58
CA GLU A 66 -31.09 -3.83 9.13
C GLU A 66 -30.85 -3.76 7.61
N GLU A 67 -31.91 -3.60 6.81
CA GLU A 67 -31.83 -3.52 5.34
C GLU A 67 -31.08 -2.26 4.86
N LEU A 68 -31.32 -1.11 5.48
CA LEU A 68 -30.59 0.12 5.16
C LEU A 68 -29.13 0.03 5.63
N ARG A 69 -28.87 -0.72 6.69
CA ARG A 69 -27.53 -1.01 7.20
C ARG A 69 -26.69 -1.79 6.18
N ASP A 70 -27.23 -2.89 5.68
CA ASP A 70 -26.56 -3.73 4.69
C ASP A 70 -26.35 -2.99 3.35
N ARG A 71 -27.30 -2.13 2.94
CA ARG A 71 -27.13 -1.27 1.75
C ARG A 71 -26.02 -0.24 1.92
N LEU A 72 -25.90 0.38 3.09
CA LEU A 72 -24.84 1.34 3.37
C LEU A 72 -23.46 0.66 3.47
N ASP A 73 -23.37 -0.53 4.05
CA ASP A 73 -22.16 -1.36 4.03
C ASP A 73 -21.74 -1.71 2.59
N ALA A 74 -22.70 -2.06 1.73
CA ALA A 74 -22.43 -2.34 0.31
C ALA A 74 -21.87 -1.10 -0.43
N VAL A 75 -22.46 0.08 -0.19
CA VAL A 75 -21.96 1.34 -0.79
C VAL A 75 -20.57 1.70 -0.28
N VAL A 76 -20.28 1.50 1.02
CA VAL A 76 -18.92 1.69 1.56
C VAL A 76 -17.93 0.73 0.89
N SER A 77 -18.31 -0.55 0.73
CA SER A 77 -17.47 -1.54 0.06
C SER A 77 -17.23 -1.22 -1.43
N GLU A 78 -18.22 -0.64 -2.11
CA GLU A 78 -18.11 -0.19 -3.50
C GLU A 78 -17.20 1.05 -3.64
N LEU A 79 -17.30 2.00 -2.70
CA LEU A 79 -16.40 3.15 -2.61
C LEU A 79 -14.96 2.70 -2.35
N ASP A 80 -14.74 1.75 -1.44
CA ASP A 80 -13.43 1.15 -1.19
C ASP A 80 -12.89 0.37 -2.42
N GLY A 81 -13.77 -0.24 -3.21
CA GLY A 81 -13.43 -0.82 -4.52
C GLY A 81 -12.97 0.23 -5.52
N THR A 82 -13.75 1.31 -5.67
CA THR A 82 -13.45 2.42 -6.59
C THR A 82 -12.14 3.12 -6.22
N VAL A 83 -11.89 3.34 -4.93
CA VAL A 83 -10.61 3.90 -4.43
C VAL A 83 -9.43 3.01 -4.81
N ARG A 84 -9.59 1.68 -4.80
CA ARG A 84 -8.55 0.72 -5.23
C ARG A 84 -8.30 0.81 -6.74
N GLU A 85 -9.34 0.86 -7.56
CA GLU A 85 -9.22 0.95 -9.02
C GLU A 85 -8.56 2.26 -9.48
N ILE A 86 -8.91 3.38 -8.85
CA ILE A 86 -8.29 4.69 -9.11
C ILE A 86 -6.80 4.65 -8.74
N ARG A 87 -6.46 4.08 -7.59
CA ARG A 87 -5.05 3.89 -7.16
C ARG A 87 -4.27 3.05 -8.17
N GLN A 88 -4.86 1.97 -8.67
CA GLN A 88 -4.23 1.11 -9.66
C GLN A 88 -4.01 1.84 -11.00
N THR A 89 -5.02 2.55 -11.48
CA THR A 89 -4.93 3.30 -12.75
C THR A 89 -3.88 4.40 -12.66
N ILE A 90 -3.84 5.11 -11.53
CA ILE A 90 -2.87 6.18 -11.29
C ILE A 90 -1.45 5.62 -11.15
N PHE A 91 -1.32 4.44 -10.55
CA PHE A 91 -0.07 3.71 -10.52
C PHE A 91 0.40 3.34 -11.93
N GLU A 92 -0.44 2.71 -12.75
CA GLU A 92 -0.14 2.35 -14.15
C GLU A 92 0.26 3.56 -15.00
N LEU A 93 -0.34 4.72 -14.74
CA LEU A 93 -0.01 5.99 -15.40
C LEU A 93 1.32 6.60 -14.93
N ALA A 94 1.66 6.46 -13.65
CA ALA A 94 2.92 6.94 -13.09
C ALA A 94 4.10 6.01 -13.41
N SER A 95 3.87 4.71 -13.54
CA SER A 95 4.89 3.68 -13.76
C SER A 95 5.23 3.44 -15.24
N GLY A 96 5.33 4.50 -16.04
CA GLY A 96 5.65 4.40 -17.46
C GLY A 96 6.96 3.63 -17.74
N GLN A 97 6.83 2.34 -18.08
CA GLN A 97 7.82 1.42 -18.66
C GLN A 97 9.30 1.62 -18.27
N ASN A 98 9.68 1.12 -17.08
CA ASN A 98 10.84 0.26 -16.79
C ASN A 98 11.12 0.32 -15.27
N GLU A 99 11.29 -0.85 -14.66
CA GLU A 99 11.47 -1.11 -13.22
C GLU A 99 10.21 -0.86 -12.36
N ALA A 100 9.45 -1.95 -12.15
CA ALA A 100 8.45 -2.00 -11.09
C ALA A 100 9.11 -1.59 -9.77
N PRO A 101 8.46 -0.77 -8.92
CA PRO A 101 9.05 -0.44 -7.63
C PRO A 101 9.19 -1.72 -6.81
N GLU A 102 10.42 -2.04 -6.47
CA GLU A 102 10.86 -3.11 -5.57
C GLU A 102 9.95 -3.23 -4.33
N LEU A 103 9.75 -4.44 -3.80
CA LEU A 103 8.87 -4.74 -2.67
C LEU A 103 9.13 -3.79 -1.49
N ARG A 104 10.39 -3.51 -1.17
CA ARG A 104 10.74 -2.54 -0.11
C ARG A 104 10.15 -1.16 -0.33
N GLY A 105 10.22 -0.64 -1.56
CA GLY A 105 9.64 0.66 -1.91
C GLY A 105 8.12 0.68 -1.75
N ARG A 106 7.46 -0.43 -2.08
CA ARG A 106 6.00 -0.58 -1.92
C ARG A 106 5.61 -0.58 -0.43
N ILE A 107 6.35 -1.30 0.41
CA ILE A 107 6.11 -1.37 1.86
C ILE A 107 6.34 -0.02 2.53
N LEU A 108 7.44 0.68 2.20
CA LEU A 108 7.72 2.03 2.70
C LEU A 108 6.57 3.01 2.44
N ARG A 109 5.97 2.94 1.24
CA ARG A 109 4.83 3.79 0.88
C ARG A 109 3.58 3.48 1.69
N GLU A 110 3.23 2.20 1.86
CA GLU A 110 2.05 1.84 2.68
C GLU A 110 2.20 2.30 4.13
N VAL A 111 3.40 2.15 4.72
CA VAL A 111 3.69 2.61 6.08
C VAL A 111 3.62 4.13 6.19
N ALA A 112 4.20 4.86 5.23
CA ALA A 112 4.12 6.32 5.21
C ALA A 112 2.67 6.82 5.08
N ASN A 113 1.87 6.19 4.21
CA ASN A 113 0.45 6.52 4.04
C ASN A 113 -0.36 6.28 5.32
N ALA A 114 -0.10 5.17 6.02
CA ALA A 114 -0.73 4.90 7.31
C ALA A 114 -0.31 5.91 8.37
N GLY A 115 0.94 6.38 8.36
CA GLY A 115 1.43 7.39 9.30
C GLY A 115 0.65 8.71 9.23
N VAL A 116 0.25 9.13 8.02
CA VAL A 116 -0.62 10.31 7.82
C VAL A 116 -1.98 10.11 8.48
N ALA A 117 -2.58 8.93 8.35
CA ALA A 117 -3.89 8.62 8.92
C ALA A 117 -3.86 8.42 10.44
N LEU A 118 -2.77 7.86 10.98
CA LEU A 118 -2.55 7.61 12.41
C LEU A 118 -2.15 8.88 13.17
N GLY A 119 -1.57 9.87 12.50
CA GLY A 119 -1.00 11.07 13.14
C GLY A 119 0.37 10.84 13.79
N PHE A 120 0.95 9.65 13.63
CA PHE A 120 2.32 9.31 14.02
C PHE A 120 2.91 8.29 13.05
N GLN A 121 4.24 8.23 12.94
CA GLN A 121 4.93 7.33 12.03
C GLN A 121 5.08 5.92 12.64
N PRO A 122 4.57 4.85 12.01
CA PRO A 122 4.87 3.49 12.43
C PRO A 122 6.36 3.18 12.29
N LYS A 123 6.89 2.36 13.19
CA LYS A 123 8.25 1.83 13.07
C LYS A 123 8.27 0.73 12.00
N LEU A 124 9.28 0.73 11.15
CA LEU A 124 9.44 -0.24 10.08
C LEU A 124 10.81 -0.93 10.16
N MET A 125 10.79 -2.25 10.06
CA MET A 125 11.96 -3.11 9.98
C MET A 125 11.81 -4.05 8.79
N LEU A 126 12.80 -4.03 7.89
CA LEU A 126 12.84 -4.88 6.70
C LEU A 126 14.11 -5.74 6.77
N GLU A 127 13.96 -7.06 6.76
CA GLU A 127 15.06 -8.00 6.90
C GLU A 127 15.09 -9.02 5.75
N GLY A 128 16.29 -9.28 5.23
CA GLY A 128 16.52 -10.24 4.14
C GLY A 128 16.47 -9.64 2.72
N PRO A 129 16.80 -10.48 1.72
CA PRO A 129 16.91 -10.10 0.30
C PRO A 129 15.54 -10.01 -0.40
N LEU A 130 14.62 -9.22 0.17
CA LEU A 130 13.21 -9.12 -0.22
C LEU A 130 13.01 -8.88 -1.73
N ASP A 131 13.74 -7.94 -2.33
CA ASP A 131 13.51 -7.53 -3.72
C ASP A 131 14.07 -8.51 -4.76
N SER A 132 15.03 -9.37 -4.36
CA SER A 132 15.65 -10.35 -5.26
C SER A 132 15.08 -11.76 -5.14
N VAL A 133 14.36 -12.05 -4.05
CA VAL A 133 13.88 -13.40 -3.72
C VAL A 133 12.36 -13.50 -3.77
N VAL A 134 11.64 -12.43 -3.41
CA VAL A 134 10.18 -12.46 -3.39
C VAL A 134 9.65 -12.19 -4.79
N LEU A 135 8.89 -13.15 -5.34
CA LEU A 135 8.22 -13.01 -6.63
C LEU A 135 7.14 -11.92 -6.58
N ASP A 136 6.86 -11.29 -7.71
CA ASP A 136 5.87 -10.20 -7.82
C ASP A 136 4.49 -10.58 -7.26
N THR A 137 4.05 -11.82 -7.49
CA THR A 137 2.80 -12.34 -6.94
C THR A 137 2.81 -12.30 -5.41
N VAL A 138 3.85 -12.85 -4.78
CA VAL A 138 4.01 -12.85 -3.32
C VAL A 138 4.14 -11.42 -2.79
N ALA A 139 4.84 -10.54 -3.52
CA ALA A 139 4.96 -9.12 -3.19
C ALA A 139 3.60 -8.41 -3.21
N ASP A 140 2.74 -8.69 -4.19
CA ASP A 140 1.39 -8.15 -4.29
C ASP A 140 0.52 -8.54 -3.10
N HIS A 141 0.50 -9.83 -2.73
CA HIS A 141 -0.23 -10.31 -1.56
C HIS A 141 0.33 -9.75 -0.26
N THR A 142 1.65 -9.63 -0.13
CA THR A 142 2.32 -9.06 1.05
C THR A 142 1.93 -7.59 1.25
N VAL A 143 1.95 -6.79 0.18
CA VAL A 143 1.56 -5.37 0.23
C VAL A 143 0.07 -5.22 0.53
N ALA A 144 -0.77 -6.06 -0.06
CA ALA A 144 -2.20 -6.08 0.24
C ALA A 144 -2.48 -6.46 1.71
N ALA A 145 -1.75 -7.44 2.25
CA ALA A 145 -1.86 -7.85 3.65
C ALA A 145 -1.43 -6.73 4.60
N LEU A 146 -0.33 -6.03 4.31
CA LEU A 146 0.11 -4.88 5.08
C LEU A 146 -0.93 -3.76 5.07
N ARG A 147 -1.48 -3.44 3.89
CA ARG A 147 -2.49 -2.40 3.75
C ARG A 147 -3.73 -2.71 4.59
N GLU A 148 -4.21 -3.95 4.53
CA GLU A 148 -5.38 -4.38 5.32
C GLU A 148 -5.07 -4.33 6.82
N ALA A 149 -3.90 -4.81 7.25
CA ALA A 149 -3.48 -4.76 8.64
C ALA A 149 -3.41 -3.32 9.17
N LEU A 150 -2.72 -2.41 8.47
CA LEU A 150 -2.63 -1.00 8.83
C LEU A 150 -3.99 -0.30 8.81
N SER A 151 -4.86 -0.65 7.86
CA SER A 151 -6.21 -0.11 7.82
C SER A 151 -7.04 -0.54 9.04
N ASN A 152 -6.88 -1.78 9.49
CA ASN A 152 -7.53 -2.25 10.71
C ASN A 152 -7.03 -1.51 11.96
N VAL A 153 -5.73 -1.22 12.04
CA VAL A 153 -5.20 -0.36 13.10
C VAL A 153 -5.83 1.02 13.07
N VAL A 154 -5.83 1.69 11.91
CA VAL A 154 -6.38 3.04 11.73
C VAL A 154 -7.86 3.10 12.10
N ARG A 155 -8.65 2.10 11.71
CA ARG A 155 -10.11 2.11 11.94
C ARG A 155 -10.50 1.71 13.36
N HIS A 156 -9.72 0.84 14.01
CA HIS A 156 -10.21 0.10 15.18
C HIS A 156 -9.31 0.20 16.41
N ALA A 157 -7.99 0.29 16.25
CA ALA A 157 -7.07 0.04 17.37
C ALA A 157 -7.01 1.17 18.39
N HIS A 158 -7.23 2.45 18.01
CA HIS A 158 -6.93 3.59 18.88
C HIS A 158 -5.49 3.53 19.46
N ALA A 159 -4.56 3.02 18.65
CA ALA A 159 -3.17 2.81 19.04
C ALA A 159 -2.39 4.12 19.11
N SER A 160 -1.35 4.13 19.94
CA SER A 160 -0.35 5.21 20.03
C SER A 160 1.00 4.81 19.46
N SER A 161 1.20 3.51 19.19
CA SER A 161 2.39 2.95 18.56
C SER A 161 2.03 1.79 17.65
N VAL A 162 2.75 1.69 16.52
CA VAL A 162 2.64 0.59 15.57
C VAL A 162 4.05 0.17 15.14
N ASP A 163 4.32 -1.13 15.22
CA ASP A 163 5.55 -1.76 14.75
C ASP A 163 5.23 -2.69 13.57
N VAL A 164 5.87 -2.42 12.43
CA VAL A 164 5.80 -3.24 11.21
C VAL A 164 7.15 -3.90 10.99
N ARG A 165 7.15 -5.23 10.86
CA ARG A 165 8.32 -6.01 10.48
C ARG A 165 7.98 -6.87 9.26
N LEU A 166 8.85 -6.83 8.25
CA LEU A 166 8.80 -7.74 7.13
C LEU A 166 10.16 -8.44 7.02
N GLU A 167 10.16 -9.75 7.12
CA GLU A 167 11.37 -10.56 7.14
C GLU A 167 11.23 -11.80 6.27
N LEU A 168 12.35 -12.30 5.74
CA LEU A 168 12.44 -13.62 5.11
C LEU A 168 12.96 -14.64 6.13
N LEU A 169 12.16 -15.66 6.43
CA LEU A 169 12.52 -16.76 7.32
C LEU A 169 12.52 -18.07 6.54
N GLY A 170 13.72 -18.49 6.10
CA GLY A 170 13.84 -19.62 5.19
C GLY A 170 13.15 -19.34 3.86
N ASP A 171 12.16 -20.15 3.52
CA ASP A 171 11.39 -20.07 2.28
C ASP A 171 10.03 -19.40 2.47
N GLU A 172 9.89 -18.59 3.52
CA GLU A 172 8.67 -17.82 3.80
C GLU A 172 8.96 -16.33 3.95
N VAL A 173 8.06 -15.50 3.40
CA VAL A 173 7.96 -14.09 3.79
C VAL A 173 7.04 -13.98 5.00
N VAL A 174 7.50 -13.27 6.02
CA VAL A 174 6.76 -13.09 7.28
C VAL A 174 6.55 -11.60 7.53
N LEU A 175 5.29 -11.19 7.47
CA LEU A 175 4.83 -9.85 7.81
C LEU A 175 4.24 -9.87 9.22
N THR A 176 4.81 -9.08 10.13
CA THR A 176 4.28 -8.85 11.47
C THR A 176 3.87 -7.40 11.63
N VAL A 177 2.63 -7.16 12.05
CA VAL A 177 2.11 -5.84 12.41
C VAL A 177 1.64 -5.89 13.86
N THR A 178 2.24 -5.08 14.71
CA THR A 178 1.93 -5.00 16.14
C THR A 178 1.46 -3.61 16.51
N ASP A 179 0.34 -3.49 17.23
CA ASP A 179 -0.14 -2.24 17.80
C ASP A 179 -0.38 -2.36 19.31
N ASP A 180 -0.37 -1.22 19.99
CA ASP A 180 -0.64 -1.09 21.43
C ASP A 180 -2.09 -0.65 21.74
N GLY A 181 -3.00 -0.85 20.78
CA GLY A 181 -4.37 -0.37 20.85
C GLY A 181 -5.28 -1.18 21.78
N VAL A 182 -6.59 -1.08 21.56
CA VAL A 182 -7.61 -1.70 22.40
C VAL A 182 -7.79 -3.22 22.19
N GLY A 183 -7.07 -3.80 21.23
CA GLY A 183 -7.19 -5.21 20.85
C GLY A 183 -8.38 -5.51 19.93
N ILE A 184 -8.59 -6.79 19.62
CA ILE A 184 -9.70 -7.24 18.77
C ILE A 184 -10.86 -7.72 19.62
N PHE A 185 -12.03 -7.09 19.43
CA PHE A 185 -13.28 -7.56 20.03
C PHE A 185 -13.99 -8.57 19.10
N PRO A 186 -14.48 -9.72 19.61
CA PRO A 186 -15.07 -10.81 18.80
C PRO A 186 -16.33 -10.44 17.99
N THR A 187 -16.90 -9.25 18.22
CA THR A 187 -18.21 -8.86 17.70
C THR A 187 -18.16 -8.10 16.38
N HIS A 188 -16.98 -7.73 15.88
CA HIS A 188 -16.84 -6.94 14.65
C HIS A 188 -16.54 -7.86 13.45
N ARG A 189 -17.38 -7.73 12.41
CA ARG A 189 -17.45 -8.59 11.23
C ARG A 189 -16.07 -8.92 10.64
N SER A 190 -15.93 -10.21 10.34
CA SER A 190 -14.76 -11.02 10.01
C SER A 190 -14.17 -10.84 8.60
N SER A 191 -14.55 -9.82 7.82
CA SER A 191 -14.17 -9.77 6.39
C SER A 191 -12.69 -9.45 6.17
N GLY A 192 -12.12 -8.47 6.87
CA GLY A 192 -10.71 -8.09 6.75
C GLY A 192 -9.76 -9.19 7.21
N ILE A 193 -10.07 -9.82 8.35
CA ILE A 193 -9.29 -10.95 8.89
C ILE A 193 -9.37 -12.16 7.96
N LYS A 194 -10.56 -12.45 7.42
CA LYS A 194 -10.74 -13.52 6.44
C LYS A 194 -9.95 -13.26 5.16
N ASN A 195 -9.95 -12.03 4.66
CA ASN A 195 -9.16 -11.65 3.47
C ASN A 195 -7.65 -11.86 3.69
N LEU A 196 -7.15 -11.59 4.90
CA LEU A 196 -5.75 -11.85 5.26
C LEU A 196 -5.44 -13.35 5.25
N GLU A 197 -6.35 -14.17 5.79
CA GLU A 197 -6.23 -15.63 5.81
C GLU A 197 -6.30 -16.24 4.40
N ASP A 198 -7.27 -15.82 3.59
CA ASP A 198 -7.47 -16.32 2.22
C ASP A 198 -6.23 -16.01 1.36
N ARG A 199 -5.69 -14.78 1.45
CA ARG A 199 -4.46 -14.39 0.75
C ARG A 199 -3.23 -15.19 1.18
N ALA A 200 -3.14 -15.53 2.47
CA ALA A 200 -2.03 -16.36 2.96
C ALA A 200 -2.13 -17.77 2.38
N LYS A 201 -3.33 -18.36 2.41
CA LYS A 201 -3.60 -19.71 1.91
C LYS A 201 -3.36 -19.84 0.41
N GLU A 202 -3.69 -18.81 -0.37
CA GLU A 202 -3.39 -18.77 -1.82
C GLU A 202 -1.90 -18.94 -2.13
N LEU A 203 -1.03 -18.56 -1.19
CA LEU A 203 0.42 -18.69 -1.29
C LEU A 203 0.98 -19.77 -0.36
N GLY A 204 0.16 -20.76 0.02
CA GLY A 204 0.59 -21.88 0.87
C GLY A 204 0.97 -21.49 2.30
N GLY A 205 0.61 -20.29 2.74
CA GLY A 205 0.98 -19.73 4.05
C GLY A 205 -0.17 -19.69 5.06
N SER A 206 -0.03 -18.81 6.06
CA SER A 206 -0.97 -18.68 7.18
C SER A 206 -1.10 -17.25 7.68
N SER A 207 -2.23 -16.93 8.32
CA SER A 207 -2.46 -15.67 9.02
C SER A 207 -2.90 -15.96 10.45
N THR A 208 -2.26 -15.33 11.41
CA THR A 208 -2.54 -15.49 12.84
C THR A 208 -2.65 -14.14 13.50
N ILE A 209 -3.55 -14.02 14.48
CA ILE A 209 -3.73 -12.81 15.25
C ILE A 209 -3.82 -13.16 16.72
N GLU A 210 -3.07 -12.45 17.55
CA GLU A 210 -3.00 -12.67 18.99
C GLU A 210 -2.96 -11.34 19.75
N PRO A 211 -3.50 -11.29 20.98
CA PRO A 211 -3.35 -10.12 21.84
C PRO A 211 -1.89 -9.97 22.30
N THR A 212 -1.41 -8.73 22.44
CA THR A 212 -0.05 -8.49 22.94
C THR A 212 0.03 -8.43 24.46
N ARG A 213 -1.12 -8.23 25.12
CA ARG A 213 -1.25 -8.14 26.57
C ARG A 213 -2.27 -9.14 27.12
N ALA A 214 -2.09 -9.52 28.38
CA ALA A 214 -2.94 -10.48 29.07
C ALA A 214 -4.38 -10.00 29.29
N ASP A 215 -4.60 -8.69 29.30
CA ASP A 215 -5.93 -8.07 29.40
C ASP A 215 -6.66 -8.00 28.04
N GLY A 216 -6.04 -8.52 26.98
CA GLY A 216 -6.58 -8.52 25.62
C GLY A 216 -6.28 -7.25 24.82
N SER A 217 -5.59 -6.26 25.41
CA SER A 217 -5.17 -5.05 24.70
C SER A 217 -3.96 -5.29 23.81
N GLY A 218 -3.86 -4.45 22.78
CA GLY A 218 -2.90 -4.50 21.69
C GLY A 218 -3.06 -5.74 20.82
N THR A 219 -2.71 -5.61 19.55
CA THR A 219 -2.87 -6.69 18.57
C THR A 219 -1.53 -7.00 17.93
N ARG A 220 -1.24 -8.29 17.75
CA ARG A 220 -0.16 -8.76 16.88
C ARG A 220 -0.76 -9.61 15.78
N LEU A 221 -0.64 -9.14 14.56
CA LEU A 221 -0.95 -9.88 13.35
C LEU A 221 0.34 -10.42 12.75
N ILE A 222 0.37 -11.72 12.45
CA ILE A 222 1.47 -12.38 11.75
C ILE A 222 0.90 -13.07 10.52
N TRP A 223 1.32 -12.59 9.36
CA TRP A 223 0.97 -13.12 8.04
C TRP A 223 2.20 -13.75 7.40
N ARG A 224 2.06 -14.97 6.90
CA ARG A 224 3.13 -15.77 6.30
C ARG A 224 2.71 -16.23 4.91
N ALA A 225 3.65 -16.28 3.99
CA ALA A 225 3.46 -16.88 2.67
C ALA A 225 4.74 -17.56 2.18
N SER A 226 4.59 -18.67 1.45
CA SER A 226 5.69 -19.31 0.73
C SER A 226 6.20 -18.40 -0.37
N ILE A 227 7.52 -18.33 -0.55
CA ILE A 227 8.17 -17.69 -1.70
C ILE A 227 8.55 -18.69 -2.81
N LEU A 228 8.27 -19.98 -2.60
CA LEU A 228 8.45 -21.08 -3.56
C LEU A 228 7.19 -21.36 -4.38
#